data_AF-A0AAW1BMU7-F1
#
_entry.id   AF-A0AAW1BMU7-F1
#
_cell.length_a   1.000
_cell.length_b   1.000
_cell.length_c   1.000
_cell.angle_alpha   90.00
_cell.angle_beta   90.00
_cell.angle_gamma   90.00
#
_symmetry.space_group_name_H-M   'P 1'
#
loop_
_entity.id
_entity.type
_entity.pdbx_description
1 polymer ?
#
loop_
_entity_poly.entity_id
_entity_poly.type
_entity_poly.pdbx_seq_one_letter_code
_entity_poly.pdbx_strand_id
1 'polypeptide(L)'
;ALARRLYEYSRIPFLPVYGGFPVKFRTYIGEPILYNPNVTVEELASKTKIALHSLIRKHQKIPGSICRAFLERFHKEKKKE
;
A
#
# COMPACT_ATOMS: atom_id res chain seq x y z
N ALA A 1 -29.35 19.31 -5.88
CA ALA A 1 -28.03 18.69 -6.05
C ALA A 1 -28.13 17.19 -5.76
N LEU A 2 -28.05 16.33 -6.78
CA LEU A 2 -28.17 14.86 -6.67
C LEU A 2 -27.23 14.26 -5.59
N ALA A 3 -26.02 14.80 -5.48
CA ALA A 3 -25.04 14.38 -4.47
C ALA A 3 -25.56 14.50 -3.03
N ARG A 4 -26.30 15.58 -2.71
CA ARG A 4 -26.87 15.79 -1.38
C ARG A 4 -27.95 14.75 -1.06
N ARG A 5 -28.87 14.50 -2.01
CA ARG A 5 -29.96 13.53 -1.84
C ARG A 5 -29.44 12.10 -1.68
N LEU A 6 -28.37 11.75 -2.39
CA LEU A 6 -27.70 10.45 -2.28
C LEU A 6 -26.98 10.28 -0.93
N TYR A 7 -26.33 11.33 -0.43
CA TYR A 7 -25.69 11.34 0.89
C TYR A 7 -26.71 11.23 2.03
N GLU A 8 -27.80 12.00 1.98
CA GLU A 8 -28.86 11.95 3.00
C GLU A 8 -29.54 10.58 3.07
N TYR A 9 -29.70 9.91 1.93
CA TYR A 9 -30.30 8.57 1.87
C TYR A 9 -29.36 7.46 2.36
N SER A 10 -28.11 7.46 1.89
CA SER A 10 -27.17 6.37 2.19
C SER A 10 -26.39 6.58 3.49
N ARG A 11 -26.16 7.83 3.90
CA ARG A 11 -25.21 8.25 4.95
C ARG A 11 -23.81 7.65 4.82
N ILE A 12 -23.47 7.14 3.64
CA ILE A 12 -22.15 6.61 3.34
C ILE A 12 -21.23 7.81 3.13
N PRO A 13 -20.05 7.88 3.78
CA PRO A 13 -19.08 8.93 3.55
C PRO A 13 -18.52 8.78 2.13
N PHE A 14 -19.26 9.32 1.16
CA PHE A 14 -18.87 9.38 -0.25
C PHE A 14 -17.78 10.42 -0.50
N LEU A 15 -17.45 11.25 0.49
CA LEU A 15 -16.25 12.06 0.42
C LEU A 15 -15.06 11.10 0.59
N PRO A 16 -14.22 10.91 -0.45
CA PRO A 16 -12.96 10.24 -0.23
C PRO A 16 -12.22 11.03 0.85
N VAL A 17 -11.86 10.35 1.93
CA VAL A 17 -11.01 10.91 2.96
C VAL A 17 -9.82 11.54 2.23
N TYR A 18 -9.62 12.84 2.45
CA TYR A 18 -8.70 13.72 1.73
C TYR A 18 -7.43 12.98 1.24
N GLY A 19 -7.21 12.88 -0.08
CA GLY A 19 -6.04 12.22 -0.69
C GLY A 19 -6.31 11.02 -1.61
N GLY A 20 -7.58 10.60 -1.74
CA GLY A 20 -7.93 9.38 -2.48
C GLY A 20 -7.77 8.14 -1.60
N PHE A 21 -8.48 7.05 -1.95
CA PHE A 21 -8.41 5.83 -1.15
C PHE A 21 -6.96 5.37 -1.01
N PRO A 22 -6.50 5.07 0.22
CA PRO A 22 -5.14 4.62 0.43
C PRO A 22 -4.95 3.35 -0.40
N VAL A 23 -3.90 3.39 -1.20
CA VAL A 23 -3.32 2.25 -1.90
C VAL A 23 -3.37 1.01 -0.99
N LYS A 24 -3.66 -0.17 -1.54
CA LYS A 24 -3.74 -1.50 -0.87
C LYS A 24 -3.71 -1.47 0.68
N PHE A 25 -4.83 -1.81 1.34
CA PHE A 25 -4.91 -1.98 2.82
C PHE A 25 -4.20 -3.25 3.35
N ARG A 26 -2.99 -3.55 2.87
CA ARG A 26 -2.12 -4.60 3.42
C ARG A 26 -0.74 -4.01 3.62
N THR A 27 -0.29 -4.00 4.87
CA THR A 27 1.06 -3.56 5.23
C THR A 27 1.97 -4.78 5.28
N TYR A 28 3.07 -4.75 4.52
CA TYR A 28 4.13 -5.76 4.59
C TYR A 28 5.31 -5.17 5.35
N ILE A 29 5.70 -5.84 6.44
CA ILE A 29 6.85 -5.45 7.25
C ILE A 29 8.02 -6.32 6.80
N GLY A 30 9.12 -5.68 6.39
CA GLY A 30 10.33 -6.37 5.95
C GLY A 30 11.19 -6.84 7.12
N GLU A 31 12.27 -7.52 6.78
CA GLU A 31 13.31 -7.88 7.75
C GLU A 31 13.95 -6.63 8.37
N PRO A 32 14.29 -6.67 9.67
CA PRO A 32 14.91 -5.54 10.33
C PRO A 32 16.31 -5.28 9.76
N ILE A 33 16.64 -4.01 9.57
CA ILE A 33 18.00 -3.60 9.19
C ILE A 33 18.83 -3.53 10.47
N LEU A 34 19.77 -4.46 10.63
CA LEU A 34 20.63 -4.52 11.80
C LEU A 34 21.59 -3.32 11.83
N TYR A 35 21.68 -2.69 12.99
CA TYR A 35 22.62 -1.60 13.23
C TYR A 35 24.06 -2.13 13.26
N ASN A 36 24.95 -1.47 12.53
CA ASN A 36 26.38 -1.76 12.55
C ASN A 36 27.13 -0.43 12.78
N PRO A 37 27.92 -0.30 13.85
CA PRO A 37 28.62 0.94 14.19
C PRO A 37 29.70 1.33 13.18
N ASN A 38 30.16 0.40 12.32
CA ASN A 38 31.20 0.64 11.33
C ASN A 38 30.66 1.14 9.98
N VAL A 39 29.34 1.30 9.84
CA VAL A 39 28.68 1.65 8.58
C VAL A 39 28.45 3.16 8.50
N THR A 40 28.74 3.75 7.34
CA THR A 40 28.47 5.18 7.09
C THR A 40 26.96 5.43 6.92
N VAL A 41 26.52 6.66 7.21
CA VAL A 41 25.09 7.05 7.08
C VAL A 41 24.58 6.84 5.65
N GLU A 42 25.42 7.10 4.65
CA GLU A 42 25.10 6.95 3.23
C GLU A 42 24.90 5.48 2.82
N GLU A 43 25.75 4.58 3.34
CA GLU A 43 25.59 3.15 3.13
C GLU A 43 24.32 2.62 3.79
N LEU A 44 23.98 3.08 5.00
CA LEU A 44 22.76 2.69 5.69
C LEU A 44 21.51 3.15 4.92
N ALA A 45 21.51 4.39 4.41
CA ALA A 45 20.44 4.91 3.58
C ALA A 45 20.29 4.09 2.29
N SER A 46 21.42 3.72 1.66
CA SER A 46 21.44 2.90 0.45
C SER A 46 20.88 1.49 0.68
N LYS A 47 21.26 0.84 1.78
CA LYS A 47 20.72 -0.47 2.19
C LYS A 47 19.21 -0.39 2.42
N THR A 48 18.75 0.65 3.12
CA THR A 48 17.32 0.89 3.39
C THR A 48 16.54 1.06 2.10
N LYS A 49 17.07 1.85 1.15
CA LYS A 49 16.48 2.05 -0.16
C LYS A 49 16.35 0.73 -0.93
N ILE A 50 17.39 -0.10 -0.93
CA ILE A 50 17.37 -1.41 -1.60
C ILE A 50 16.32 -2.34 -0.98
N ALA A 51 16.28 -2.45 0.35
CA ALA A 51 15.31 -3.27 1.07
C ALA A 51 13.87 -2.82 0.79
N LEU A 52 13.62 -1.52 0.79
CA LEU A 52 12.31 -0.94 0.46
C LEU A 52 11.90 -1.26 -0.99
N HIS A 53 12.80 -1.07 -1.96
CA HIS A 53 12.50 -1.38 -3.36
C HIS A 53 12.25 -2.89 -3.57
N SER A 54 12.94 -3.76 -2.85
CA SER A 54 12.69 -5.20 -2.87
C SER A 54 11.28 -5.54 -2.40
N LEU A 55 10.84 -4.95 -1.27
CA LEU A 55 9.47 -5.11 -0.77
C LEU A 55 8.42 -4.60 -1.77
N ILE A 56 8.66 -3.42 -2.36
CA ILE A 56 7.77 -2.85 -3.38
C ILE A 56 7.66 -3.79 -4.58
N ARG A 57 8.79 -4.27 -5.13
CA ARG A 57 8.78 -5.18 -6.29
C ARG A 57 8.10 -6.52 -5.99
N LYS A 58 8.23 -7.03 -4.77
CA LYS A 58 7.63 -8.30 -4.35
C LYS A 58 6.11 -8.20 -4.16
N HIS A 59 5.63 -7.11 -3.56
CA HIS A 59 4.24 -6.99 -3.10
C HIS A 59 3.36 -6.05 -3.94
N GLN A 60 3.97 -5.20 -4.76
CA GLN A 60 3.28 -4.25 -5.63
C GLN A 60 3.58 -4.53 -7.10
N LYS A 61 2.51 -4.59 -7.90
CA LYS A 61 2.60 -4.65 -9.35
C LYS A 61 2.62 -3.22 -9.89
N ILE A 62 3.65 -2.88 -10.67
CA ILE A 62 3.84 -1.56 -11.28
C ILE A 62 3.61 -1.70 -12.81
N PRO A 63 2.82 -0.82 -13.47
CA PRO A 63 2.13 0.34 -12.90
C PRO A 63 0.96 -0.05 -11.97
N GLY A 64 0.71 0.80 -10.97
CA GLY A 64 -0.38 0.61 -10.01
C GLY A 64 -1.75 0.94 -10.60
N SER A 65 -2.81 0.32 -10.06
CA SER A 65 -4.20 0.62 -10.45
C SER A 65 -5.11 0.52 -9.22
N ILE A 66 -5.94 1.55 -9.00
CA ILE A 66 -6.87 1.63 -7.87
C ILE A 66 -7.91 0.51 -7.95
N CYS A 67 -8.55 0.33 -9.11
CA CYS A 67 -9.55 -0.73 -9.31
C CYS A 67 -8.97 -2.13 -9.07
N ARG A 68 -7.74 -2.38 -9.56
CA ARG A 68 -7.06 -3.66 -9.32
C ARG A 68 -6.76 -3.86 -7.83
N ALA A 69 -6.29 -2.82 -7.13
CA ALA A 69 -6.03 -2.89 -5.69
C ALA A 69 -7.31 -3.17 -4.88
N PHE A 70 -8.47 -2.64 -5.31
CA PHE A 70 -9.76 -2.99 -4.70
C PHE A 70 -10.18 -4.43 -4.99
N LEU A 71 -10.03 -4.92 -6.23
CA LEU A 71 -10.40 -6.30 -6.59
C LEU A 71 -9.51 -7.36 -5.93
N GLU A 72 -8.22 -7.06 -5.71
CA GLU A 72 -7.29 -7.91 -4.95
C GLU A 72 -7.76 -8.16 -3.50
N ARG A 73 -8.68 -7.33 -2.96
CA ARG A 73 -9.29 -7.54 -1.64
C ARG A 73 -10.18 -8.78 -1.58
N PHE A 74 -10.89 -9.07 -2.67
CA PHE A 74 -11.94 -10.10 -2.71
C PHE A 74 -11.49 -11.40 -3.37
N HIS A 75 -10.32 -11.40 -4.02
CA HIS A 75 -9.71 -12.63 -4.48
C HIS A 75 -9.29 -13.47 -3.25
N LYS A 76 -9.96 -14.59 -3.04
CA LYS A 76 -9.46 -15.66 -2.18
C LYS A 76 -8.12 -16.09 -2.74
N GLU A 77 -7.07 -16.03 -1.92
CA GLU A 77 -5.78 -16.61 -2.28
C GLU A 77 -6.06 -18.07 -2.66
N LYS A 78 -5.85 -18.44 -3.93
CA LYS A 78 -5.66 -19.85 -4.25
C LYS A 78 -4.39 -20.22 -3.51
N LYS A 79 -4.49 -21.09 -2.49
CA LYS A 79 -3.33 -21.72 -1.89
C LYS A 79 -2.46 -22.22 -3.04
N LYS A 80 -1.27 -21.65 -3.19
CA LYS A 80 -0.23 -22.29 -3.98
C LYS A 80 0.18 -23.51 -3.17
N GLU A 81 -0.11 -24.69 -3.71
CA GLU A 81 0.53 -25.94 -3.31
C GLU A 81 2.05 -25.82 -3.42
#